data_AF-A0A1C3U3C3-F1
#
_entry.id   AF-A0A1C3U3C3-F1
#
_cell.length_a   1.000
_cell.length_b   1.000
_cell.length_c   1.000
_cell.angle_alpha   90.00
_cell.angle_beta   90.00
_cell.angle_gamma   90.00
#
_symmetry.space_group_name_H-M   'P 1'
#
loop_
_entity.id
_entity.type
_entity.pdbx_description
1 polymer ?
#
loop_
_entity_poly.entity_id
_entity_poly.type
_entity_poly.pdbx_seq_one_letter_code
_entity_poly.pdbx_strand_id
1 'polypeptide(L)'
;MTWSIVAREPETGHLAIAVATRFFAVGSIVPHIRGGIGAVATQAFASPLYGIDGLAMLASGHAPGEILETLSARDEGREQRQFHLIDGKGNNAAFTGAKCIDWAGHLVDDNVSVAGNMLAGPQVIAETLATFKKTEGKPLAERLLEAMRAGEYAGGDKRGKQSAALVIHRDQDYAWLNIRVDDNADPLAELERLYAVAQERYLHVAETMPTRQNPSGMIDRREIDEKIAALEAKRVAEGRPSASRATMAALS
;
A
#
# COMPACT_ATOMS: atom_id res chain seq x y z
N MET A 1 -9.62 -2.54 12.95
CA MET A 1 -10.83 -2.00 12.28
C MET A 1 -10.31 -1.20 11.12
N THR A 2 -10.29 -1.82 9.94
CA THR A 2 -9.29 -1.55 8.90
C THR A 2 -9.67 -2.36 7.66
N TRP A 3 -9.42 -1.86 6.46
CA TRP A 3 -9.24 -2.73 5.29
C TRP A 3 -7.96 -2.39 4.55
N SER A 4 -7.38 -3.41 3.94
CA SER A 4 -6.14 -3.31 3.19
C SER A 4 -6.13 -4.26 2.00
N ILE A 5 -5.32 -3.91 1.01
CA ILE A 5 -5.01 -4.70 -0.17
C ILE A 5 -3.50 -4.90 -0.22
N VAL A 6 -3.09 -6.14 -0.42
CA VAL A 6 -1.71 -6.56 -0.68
C VAL A 6 -1.68 -7.06 -2.12
N ALA A 7 -0.80 -6.52 -2.95
CA ALA A 7 -0.76 -6.84 -4.37
C ALA A 7 0.68 -7.03 -4.88
N ARG A 8 0.81 -7.89 -5.89
CA ARG A 8 2.01 -8.04 -6.72
C ARG A 8 1.65 -7.72 -8.17
N GLU A 9 2.46 -6.93 -8.84
CA GLU A 9 2.33 -6.68 -10.28
C GLU A 9 3.10 -7.79 -11.04
N PRO A 10 2.42 -8.67 -11.81
CA PRO A 10 3.08 -9.85 -12.39
C PRO A 10 4.23 -9.53 -13.35
N GLU A 11 4.10 -8.48 -14.14
CA GLU A 11 5.02 -8.09 -15.19
C GLU A 11 6.35 -7.57 -14.64
N THR A 12 6.30 -6.88 -13.50
CA THR A 12 7.45 -6.19 -12.90
C THR A 12 7.93 -6.84 -11.62
N GLY A 13 7.08 -7.64 -10.96
CA GLY A 13 7.31 -8.16 -9.61
C GLY A 13 7.19 -7.10 -8.50
N HIS A 14 6.72 -5.90 -8.80
CA HIS A 14 6.51 -4.86 -7.79
C HIS A 14 5.50 -5.32 -6.73
N LEU A 15 5.76 -4.95 -5.48
CA LEU A 15 4.94 -5.34 -4.33
C LEU A 15 4.37 -4.09 -3.69
N ALA A 16 3.10 -4.15 -3.31
CA ALA A 16 2.43 -2.99 -2.75
C ALA A 16 1.41 -3.35 -1.68
N ILE A 17 1.23 -2.42 -0.74
CA ILE A 17 0.16 -2.45 0.25
C ILE A 17 -0.53 -1.08 0.25
N ALA A 18 -1.85 -1.08 0.20
CA ALA A 18 -2.67 0.08 0.53
C ALA A 18 -3.62 -0.26 1.68
N VAL A 19 -3.86 0.69 2.58
CA VAL A 19 -4.65 0.47 3.80
C VAL A 19 -5.39 1.74 4.22
N ALA A 20 -6.58 1.59 4.80
CA ALA A 20 -7.35 2.69 5.39
C ALA A 20 -8.13 2.25 6.65
N THR A 21 -8.40 3.20 7.54
CA THR A 21 -9.06 2.96 8.84
C THR A 21 -9.53 4.26 9.51
N ARG A 22 -10.45 4.13 10.48
CA ARG A 22 -10.65 5.10 11.57
C ARG A 22 -9.72 4.80 12.76
N PHE A 23 -8.42 4.87 12.56
CA PHE A 23 -7.40 4.77 13.63
C PHE A 23 -6.22 5.67 13.25
N PHE A 24 -5.48 6.16 14.23
CA PHE A 24 -4.35 7.05 13.97
C PHE A 24 -3.16 6.27 13.36
N ALA A 25 -2.50 6.85 12.38
CA ALA A 25 -1.20 6.39 11.86
C ALA A 25 -1.11 4.91 11.42
N VAL A 26 -2.11 4.42 10.68
CA VAL A 26 -2.15 3.01 10.22
C VAL A 26 -0.94 2.59 9.38
N GLY A 27 -0.35 3.54 8.65
CA GLY A 27 0.80 3.32 7.78
C GLY A 27 2.08 2.90 8.51
N SER A 28 2.18 3.12 9.82
CA SER A 28 3.30 2.65 10.64
C SER A 28 3.14 1.21 11.15
N ILE A 29 1.95 0.64 11.05
CA ILE A 29 1.61 -0.62 11.73
C ILE A 29 1.34 -1.73 10.72
N VAL A 30 0.53 -1.43 9.70
CA VAL A 30 0.00 -2.48 8.82
C VAL A 30 1.02 -2.92 7.76
N PRO A 31 1.66 -2.03 6.98
CA PRO A 31 2.47 -2.46 5.84
C PRO A 31 3.86 -2.95 6.22
N HIS A 32 4.20 -4.18 5.84
CA HIS A 32 5.56 -4.73 5.87
C HIS A 32 5.91 -5.29 4.49
N ILE A 33 6.91 -4.72 3.82
CA ILE A 33 7.24 -5.09 2.44
C ILE A 33 8.76 -5.18 2.28
N ARG A 34 9.22 -6.15 1.50
CA ARG A 34 10.60 -6.22 1.02
C ARG A 34 10.61 -6.55 -0.46
N GLY A 35 11.28 -5.71 -1.25
CA GLY A 35 11.36 -5.84 -2.70
C GLY A 35 11.85 -7.21 -3.14
N GLY A 36 11.18 -7.82 -4.13
CA GLY A 36 11.46 -9.17 -4.62
C GLY A 36 11.19 -10.34 -3.64
N ILE A 37 10.86 -10.07 -2.38
CA ILE A 37 10.66 -11.10 -1.35
C ILE A 37 9.18 -11.31 -1.04
N GLY A 38 8.44 -10.23 -0.76
CA GLY A 38 7.02 -10.32 -0.45
C GLY A 38 6.50 -9.15 0.38
N ALA A 39 5.21 -9.22 0.70
CA ALA A 39 4.49 -8.20 1.45
C ALA A 39 3.53 -8.86 2.44
N VAL A 40 3.47 -8.31 3.66
CA VAL A 40 2.63 -8.77 4.77
C VAL A 40 1.87 -7.57 5.33
N ALA A 41 0.55 -7.71 5.48
CA ALA A 41 -0.30 -6.76 6.17
C ALA A 41 -0.90 -7.39 7.43
N THR A 42 -0.69 -6.76 8.59
CA THR A 42 -1.19 -7.20 9.91
C THR A 42 -2.11 -6.15 10.50
N GLN A 43 -3.33 -6.53 10.89
CA GLN A 43 -4.40 -5.61 11.27
C GLN A 43 -5.37 -6.25 12.28
N ALA A 44 -6.55 -5.63 12.46
CA ALA A 44 -7.48 -5.87 13.58
C ALA A 44 -6.84 -5.50 14.92
N PHE A 45 -6.84 -6.37 15.93
CA PHE A 45 -5.98 -6.17 17.08
C PHE A 45 -4.54 -6.47 16.66
N ALA A 46 -3.90 -5.55 15.94
CA ALA A 46 -2.69 -5.83 15.18
C ALA A 46 -1.52 -6.33 16.06
N SER A 47 -0.70 -7.22 15.48
CA SER A 47 0.60 -7.59 16.03
C SER A 47 1.66 -7.23 14.98
N PRO A 48 2.50 -6.19 15.20
CA PRO A 48 3.59 -5.86 14.29
C PRO A 48 4.58 -7.03 14.10
N LEU A 49 4.68 -7.92 15.09
CA LEU A 49 5.51 -9.12 15.01
C LEU A 49 5.06 -10.09 13.91
N TYR A 50 3.77 -10.12 13.55
CA TYR A 50 3.32 -10.94 12.41
C TYR A 50 3.88 -10.41 11.09
N GLY A 51 3.95 -9.09 10.94
CA GLY A 51 4.55 -8.45 9.77
C GLY A 51 6.06 -8.66 9.70
N ILE A 52 6.76 -8.45 10.82
CA ILE A 52 8.22 -8.62 10.92
C ILE A 52 8.62 -10.08 10.68
N ASP A 53 8.05 -11.01 11.44
CA ASP A 53 8.44 -12.41 11.38
C ASP A 53 7.93 -13.07 10.09
N GLY A 54 6.73 -12.71 9.62
CA GLY A 54 6.21 -13.20 8.35
C GLY A 54 7.09 -12.81 7.17
N LEU A 55 7.59 -11.57 7.14
CA LEU A 55 8.50 -11.12 6.09
C LEU A 55 9.88 -11.80 6.18
N ALA A 56 10.37 -12.08 7.39
CA ALA A 56 11.60 -12.85 7.59
C ALA A 56 11.45 -14.32 7.14
N MET A 57 10.29 -14.93 7.38
CA MET A 57 9.97 -16.29 6.92
C MET A 57 9.86 -16.36 5.39
N LEU A 58 9.21 -15.36 4.76
CA LEU A 58 9.18 -15.21 3.30
C LEU A 58 10.59 -15.08 2.73
N ALA A 59 11.45 -14.26 3.35
CA ALA A 59 12.86 -14.13 2.95
C ALA A 59 13.64 -15.44 3.07
N SER A 60 13.21 -16.34 3.96
CA SER A 60 13.80 -17.66 4.16
C SER A 60 13.14 -18.75 3.29
N GLY A 61 12.18 -18.39 2.43
CA GLY A 61 11.57 -19.28 1.45
C GLY A 61 10.35 -20.08 1.93
N HIS A 62 9.79 -19.76 3.10
CA HIS A 62 8.58 -20.43 3.60
C HIS A 62 7.36 -20.03 2.76
N ALA A 63 6.45 -20.98 2.54
CA ALA A 63 5.24 -20.72 1.78
C ALA A 63 4.24 -19.88 2.61
N PRO A 64 3.43 -18.99 1.99
CA PRO A 64 2.45 -18.17 2.70
C PRO A 64 1.51 -18.92 3.66
N GLY A 65 1.05 -20.11 3.27
CA GLY A 65 0.19 -20.96 4.13
C GLY A 65 0.91 -21.46 5.38
N GLU A 66 2.15 -21.92 5.25
CA GLU A 66 2.99 -22.36 6.38
C GLU A 66 3.26 -21.21 7.37
N ILE A 67 3.45 -20.00 6.84
CA ILE A 67 3.62 -18.78 7.65
C ILE A 67 2.36 -18.49 8.45
N LEU A 68 1.16 -18.61 7.85
CA LEU A 68 -0.09 -18.41 8.58
C LEU A 68 -0.20 -19.36 9.77
N GLU A 69 0.04 -20.65 9.52
CA GLU A 69 -0.04 -21.71 10.54
C GLU A 69 0.97 -21.47 11.66
N THR A 70 2.23 -21.22 11.31
CA THR A 70 3.31 -21.02 12.26
C THR A 70 3.08 -19.81 13.16
N LEU A 71 2.74 -18.66 12.57
CA LEU A 71 2.54 -17.43 13.33
C LEU A 71 1.29 -17.51 14.21
N SER A 72 0.21 -18.12 13.71
CA SER A 72 -1.04 -18.25 14.45
C SER A 72 -0.94 -19.28 15.58
N ALA A 73 -0.25 -20.40 15.38
CA ALA A 73 -0.14 -21.47 16.37
C ALA A 73 0.51 -21.01 17.69
N ARG A 74 1.41 -20.02 17.63
CA ARG A 74 2.13 -19.48 18.80
C ARG A 74 1.47 -18.25 19.45
N ASP A 75 0.37 -17.72 18.92
CA ASP A 75 -0.35 -16.57 19.50
C ASP A 75 -1.69 -17.03 20.09
N GLU A 76 -1.81 -17.05 21.41
CA GLU A 76 -3.07 -17.31 22.11
C GLU A 76 -4.15 -16.26 21.78
N GLY A 77 -3.73 -15.06 21.36
CA GLY A 77 -4.58 -13.96 20.92
C GLY A 77 -4.96 -14.01 19.44
N ARG A 78 -4.55 -15.05 18.67
CA ARG A 78 -4.74 -15.13 17.20
C ARG A 78 -6.16 -14.80 16.74
N GLU A 79 -7.18 -15.21 17.51
CA GLU A 79 -8.58 -15.03 17.12
C GLU A 79 -9.01 -13.56 17.05
N GLN A 80 -8.24 -12.63 17.65
CA GLN A 80 -8.47 -11.18 17.58
C GLN A 80 -7.63 -10.50 16.47
N ARG A 81 -6.80 -11.27 15.76
CA ARG A 81 -5.89 -10.80 14.72
C ARG A 81 -6.49 -11.01 13.33
N GLN A 82 -6.04 -10.20 12.39
CA GLN A 82 -6.24 -10.45 10.97
C GLN A 82 -4.94 -10.13 10.24
N PHE A 83 -4.50 -11.01 9.35
CA PHE A 83 -3.31 -10.75 8.54
C PHE A 83 -3.37 -11.51 7.22
N HIS A 84 -2.69 -10.98 6.22
CA HIS A 84 -2.60 -11.57 4.90
C HIS A 84 -1.29 -11.16 4.25
N LEU A 85 -0.80 -12.02 3.35
CA LEU A 85 0.51 -11.88 2.76
C LEU A 85 0.58 -12.43 1.33
N ILE A 86 1.56 -11.94 0.59
CA ILE A 86 1.96 -12.42 -0.74
C ILE A 86 3.48 -12.58 -0.78
N ASP A 87 3.97 -13.65 -1.41
CA ASP A 87 5.38 -13.83 -1.70
C ASP A 87 5.80 -13.14 -3.01
N GLY A 88 7.10 -13.08 -3.28
CA GLY A 88 7.65 -12.50 -4.51
C GLY A 88 7.29 -13.25 -5.79
N LYS A 89 6.63 -14.42 -5.70
CA LYS A 89 6.16 -15.24 -6.82
C LYS A 89 4.65 -15.12 -7.05
N GLY A 90 3.93 -14.44 -6.16
CA GLY A 90 2.48 -14.25 -6.25
C GLY A 90 1.65 -15.25 -5.46
N ASN A 91 2.27 -16.22 -4.77
CA ASN A 91 1.55 -17.09 -3.85
C ASN A 91 1.12 -16.25 -2.64
N ASN A 92 -0.09 -16.49 -2.12
CA ASN A 92 -0.65 -15.69 -1.05
C ASN A 92 -1.50 -16.54 -0.10
N ALA A 93 -1.73 -15.97 1.09
CA ALA A 93 -2.57 -16.57 2.11
C ALA A 93 -3.12 -15.46 3.03
N ALA A 94 -4.28 -15.71 3.62
CA ALA A 94 -4.91 -14.79 4.56
C ALA A 94 -5.55 -15.53 5.74
N PHE A 95 -5.60 -14.85 6.89
CA PHE A 95 -6.22 -15.33 8.11
C PHE A 95 -7.06 -14.21 8.74
N THR A 96 -8.29 -14.54 9.13
CA THR A 96 -9.19 -13.68 9.92
C THR A 96 -9.61 -14.47 11.15
N GLY A 97 -9.19 -14.01 12.33
CA GLY A 97 -9.58 -14.66 13.58
C GLY A 97 -11.07 -14.49 13.89
N ALA A 98 -11.69 -15.50 14.51
CA ALA A 98 -13.13 -15.56 14.74
C ALA A 98 -13.66 -14.53 15.76
N LYS A 99 -12.76 -13.85 16.50
CA LYS A 99 -13.08 -12.76 17.44
C LYS A 99 -12.80 -11.37 16.86
N CYS A 100 -12.48 -11.27 15.56
CA CYS A 100 -12.47 -9.99 14.87
C CYS A 100 -13.88 -9.38 14.89
N ILE A 101 -13.97 -8.06 15.05
CA ILE A 101 -15.28 -7.40 15.16
C ILE A 101 -15.97 -7.36 13.81
N ASP A 102 -17.23 -7.76 13.78
CA ASP A 102 -18.01 -7.86 12.57
C ASP A 102 -18.27 -6.49 11.88
N TRP A 103 -18.28 -6.42 10.55
CA TRP A 103 -18.02 -7.53 9.63
C TRP A 103 -16.52 -7.69 9.43
N ALA A 104 -16.02 -8.93 9.43
CA ALA A 104 -14.62 -9.23 9.15
C ALA A 104 -14.46 -10.41 8.18
N GLY A 105 -13.52 -10.30 7.25
CA GLY A 105 -13.25 -11.31 6.24
C GLY A 105 -12.07 -10.96 5.34
N HIS A 106 -11.76 -11.86 4.42
CA HIS A 106 -10.71 -11.67 3.42
C HIS A 106 -11.08 -12.35 2.10
N LEU A 107 -10.44 -11.89 1.02
CA LEU A 107 -10.47 -12.47 -0.31
C LEU A 107 -9.02 -12.68 -0.76
N VAL A 108 -8.78 -13.81 -1.42
CA VAL A 108 -7.49 -14.20 -1.97
C VAL A 108 -7.71 -14.55 -3.44
N ASP A 109 -6.91 -13.97 -4.31
CA ASP A 109 -6.97 -14.14 -5.77
C ASP A 109 -5.54 -14.07 -6.34
N ASP A 110 -5.36 -14.33 -7.63
CA ASP A 110 -4.03 -14.36 -8.23
C ASP A 110 -3.31 -13.01 -8.08
N ASN A 111 -2.13 -13.04 -7.44
CA ASN A 111 -1.30 -11.88 -7.16
C ASN A 111 -1.94 -10.77 -6.30
N VAL A 112 -3.07 -11.03 -5.62
CA VAL A 112 -3.73 -10.02 -4.78
C VAL A 112 -4.48 -10.65 -3.61
N SER A 113 -4.42 -10.00 -2.45
CA SER A 113 -5.27 -10.32 -1.32
C SER A 113 -5.86 -9.05 -0.71
N VAL A 114 -7.14 -9.10 -0.36
CA VAL A 114 -7.85 -7.99 0.29
C VAL A 114 -8.44 -8.51 1.59
N ALA A 115 -8.22 -7.81 2.69
CA ALA A 115 -8.75 -8.19 4.00
C ALA A 115 -9.30 -6.96 4.72
N GLY A 116 -10.32 -7.18 5.54
CA GLY A 116 -10.75 -6.13 6.46
C GLY A 116 -11.65 -6.63 7.59
N ASN A 117 -11.78 -5.76 8.59
CA ASN A 117 -12.50 -6.02 9.82
C ASN A 117 -13.18 -4.75 10.33
N MET A 118 -14.32 -4.91 11.01
CA MET A 118 -15.25 -3.84 11.37
C MET A 118 -15.74 -3.02 10.16
N LEU A 119 -15.89 -3.67 9.01
CA LEU A 119 -16.35 -3.00 7.78
C LEU A 119 -17.86 -2.94 7.73
N ALA A 120 -18.39 -2.01 6.91
CA ALA A 120 -19.81 -1.86 6.65
C ALA A 120 -20.46 -3.19 6.20
N GLY A 121 -19.73 -3.99 5.44
CA GLY A 121 -20.08 -5.36 5.08
C GLY A 121 -19.08 -5.98 4.10
N PRO A 122 -19.35 -7.19 3.60
CA PRO A 122 -18.47 -7.91 2.67
C PRO A 122 -18.22 -7.15 1.36
N GLN A 123 -19.16 -6.31 0.93
CA GLN A 123 -19.05 -5.52 -0.30
C GLN A 123 -17.82 -4.61 -0.31
N VAL A 124 -17.31 -4.18 0.85
CA VAL A 124 -16.14 -3.30 0.94
C VAL A 124 -14.91 -3.97 0.32
N ILE A 125 -14.61 -5.21 0.72
CA ILE A 125 -13.45 -5.93 0.16
C ILE A 125 -13.73 -6.48 -1.24
N ALA A 126 -15.00 -6.81 -1.55
CA ALA A 126 -15.39 -7.27 -2.87
C ALA A 126 -15.21 -6.18 -3.94
N GLU A 127 -15.69 -4.96 -3.69
CA GLU A 127 -15.55 -3.82 -4.61
C GLU A 127 -14.09 -3.35 -4.72
N THR A 128 -13.32 -3.43 -3.62
CA THR A 128 -11.87 -3.17 -3.63
C THR A 128 -11.18 -4.15 -4.60
N LEU A 129 -11.41 -5.45 -4.46
CA LEU A 129 -10.81 -6.47 -5.33
C LEU A 129 -11.28 -6.32 -6.79
N ALA A 130 -12.59 -6.17 -7.00
CA ALA A 130 -13.16 -6.04 -8.34
C ALA A 130 -12.59 -4.84 -9.10
N THR A 131 -12.45 -3.70 -8.43
CA THR A 131 -11.87 -2.49 -9.02
C THR A 131 -10.38 -2.65 -9.31
N PHE A 132 -9.62 -3.28 -8.42
CA PHE A 132 -8.20 -3.56 -8.65
C PHE A 132 -7.97 -4.44 -9.90
N LYS A 133 -8.84 -5.43 -10.12
CA LYS A 133 -8.82 -6.29 -11.32
C LYS A 133 -9.25 -5.53 -12.57
N LYS A 134 -10.31 -4.72 -12.48
CA LYS A 134 -10.83 -3.93 -13.62
C LYS A 134 -9.86 -2.85 -14.12
N THR A 135 -8.95 -2.40 -13.26
CA THR A 135 -7.98 -1.33 -13.55
C THR A 135 -6.64 -1.86 -14.08
N GLU A 136 -6.57 -3.14 -14.45
CA GLU A 136 -5.42 -3.73 -15.13
C GLU A 136 -4.93 -2.87 -16.31
N GLY A 137 -3.61 -2.76 -16.45
CA GLY A 137 -2.95 -1.90 -17.43
C GLY A 137 -2.67 -0.46 -16.97
N LYS A 138 -3.29 0.01 -15.87
CA LYS A 138 -2.90 1.28 -15.22
C LYS A 138 -1.65 1.11 -14.34
N PRO A 139 -0.91 2.20 -14.03
CA PRO A 139 0.15 2.16 -13.03
C PRO A 139 -0.34 1.58 -11.68
N LEU A 140 0.45 0.70 -11.06
CA LEU A 140 0.08 0.02 -9.81
C LEU A 140 -0.46 0.95 -8.71
N ALA A 141 0.15 2.14 -8.53
CA ALA A 141 -0.32 3.12 -7.55
C ALA A 141 -1.75 3.61 -7.83
N GLU A 142 -2.10 3.87 -9.09
CA GLU A 142 -3.44 4.31 -9.50
C GLU A 142 -4.47 3.21 -9.30
N ARG A 143 -4.11 1.96 -9.65
CA ARG A 143 -4.96 0.79 -9.42
C ARG A 143 -5.33 0.63 -7.95
N LEU A 144 -4.36 0.79 -7.06
CA LEU A 144 -4.55 0.69 -5.61
C LEU A 144 -5.39 1.84 -5.06
N LEU A 145 -5.14 3.08 -5.49
CA LEU A 145 -5.93 4.24 -5.07
C LEU A 145 -7.40 4.10 -5.51
N GLU A 146 -7.65 3.72 -6.77
CA GLU A 146 -9.00 3.47 -7.29
C GLU A 146 -9.69 2.31 -6.56
N ALA A 147 -8.98 1.22 -6.28
CA ALA A 147 -9.50 0.09 -5.52
C ALA A 147 -9.90 0.48 -4.09
N MET A 148 -9.04 1.20 -3.38
CA MET A 148 -9.32 1.66 -2.02
C MET A 148 -10.50 2.64 -2.00
N ARG A 149 -10.61 3.51 -3.01
CA ARG A 149 -11.74 4.42 -3.18
C ARG A 149 -13.05 3.67 -3.43
N ALA A 150 -13.04 2.60 -4.22
CA ALA A 150 -14.21 1.75 -4.41
C ALA A 150 -14.66 1.06 -3.12
N GLY A 151 -13.73 0.53 -2.33
CA GLY A 151 -14.04 -0.02 -1.00
C GLY A 151 -14.65 1.01 -0.04
N GLU A 152 -14.13 2.24 -0.06
CA GLU A 152 -14.70 3.37 0.70
C GLU A 152 -16.13 3.69 0.25
N TYR A 153 -16.41 3.76 -1.05
CA TYR A 153 -17.76 3.99 -1.58
C TYR A 153 -18.74 2.85 -1.27
N ALA A 154 -18.24 1.63 -1.14
CA ALA A 154 -19.02 0.47 -0.72
C ALA A 154 -19.31 0.45 0.81
N GLY A 155 -18.82 1.45 1.55
CA GLY A 155 -19.14 1.74 2.95
C GLY A 155 -17.93 1.77 3.88
N GLY A 156 -16.75 1.32 3.44
CA GLY A 156 -15.51 1.39 4.20
C GLY A 156 -15.59 0.83 5.63
N ASP A 157 -14.87 1.49 6.53
CA ASP A 157 -14.90 1.24 7.98
C ASP A 157 -16.17 1.84 8.60
N LYS A 158 -16.93 1.05 9.38
CA LYS A 158 -18.21 1.45 9.98
C LYS A 158 -18.15 2.71 10.83
N ARG A 159 -16.96 3.12 11.28
CA ARG A 159 -16.77 4.26 12.18
C ARG A 159 -16.34 5.53 11.44
N GLY A 160 -16.18 5.48 10.12
CA GLY A 160 -15.70 6.57 9.28
C GLY A 160 -14.21 6.45 8.95
N LYS A 161 -13.54 7.59 8.79
CA LYS A 161 -12.20 7.69 8.21
C LYS A 161 -11.25 8.46 9.11
N GLN A 162 -9.97 8.13 9.09
CA GLN A 162 -8.95 8.90 9.79
C GLN A 162 -7.57 8.81 9.15
N SER A 163 -7.10 7.60 8.85
CA SER A 163 -5.76 7.42 8.29
C SER A 163 -5.74 6.42 7.14
N ALA A 164 -4.75 6.58 6.28
CA ALA A 164 -4.50 5.69 5.16
C ALA A 164 -3.01 5.72 4.77
N ALA A 165 -2.55 4.66 4.11
CA ALA A 165 -1.21 4.61 3.54
C ALA A 165 -1.20 3.86 2.20
N LEU A 166 -0.24 4.22 1.35
CA LEU A 166 0.14 3.49 0.15
C LEU A 166 1.66 3.30 0.16
N VAL A 167 2.10 2.05 0.14
CA VAL A 167 3.51 1.67 0.15
C VAL A 167 3.78 0.74 -1.02
N ILE A 168 4.79 1.07 -1.84
CA ILE A 168 5.20 0.30 -3.01
C ILE A 168 6.72 0.07 -2.93
N HIS A 169 7.12 -1.18 -3.02
CA HIS A 169 8.51 -1.59 -3.22
C HIS A 169 8.69 -2.15 -4.62
N ARG A 170 9.85 -1.85 -5.21
CA ARG A 170 10.31 -2.47 -6.44
C ARG A 170 11.32 -3.57 -6.12
N ASP A 171 12.54 -3.45 -6.60
CA ASP A 171 13.63 -4.40 -6.48
C ASP A 171 14.60 -4.09 -5.32
N GLN A 172 14.35 -3.02 -4.55
CA GLN A 172 15.19 -2.58 -3.43
C GLN A 172 14.53 -2.81 -2.06
N ASP A 173 15.34 -2.83 -0.99
CA ASP A 173 14.85 -3.03 0.39
C ASP A 173 14.13 -1.79 0.97
N TYR A 174 14.29 -0.62 0.35
CA TYR A 174 13.54 0.58 0.69
C TYR A 174 12.35 0.77 -0.25
N ALA A 175 11.34 1.50 0.22
CA ALA A 175 10.13 1.77 -0.57
C ALA A 175 10.46 2.70 -1.74
N TRP A 176 9.98 2.37 -2.93
CA TRP A 176 9.99 3.30 -4.07
C TRP A 176 8.99 4.44 -3.87
N LEU A 177 7.84 4.14 -3.27
CA LEU A 177 6.86 5.13 -2.84
C LEU A 177 6.31 4.72 -1.46
N ASN A 178 6.34 5.65 -0.51
CA ASN A 178 5.70 5.49 0.79
C ASN A 178 5.04 6.80 1.19
N ILE A 179 3.72 6.89 0.98
CA ILE A 179 2.92 8.05 1.35
C ILE A 179 1.90 7.65 2.41
N ARG A 180 1.76 8.51 3.41
CA ARG A 180 0.96 8.28 4.60
C ARG A 180 0.14 9.51 4.94
N VAL A 181 -1.09 9.27 5.33
CA VAL A 181 -1.99 10.27 5.91
C VAL A 181 -2.40 9.73 7.26
N ASP A 182 -1.77 10.22 8.31
CA ASP A 182 -1.91 9.63 9.65
C ASP A 182 -3.12 10.18 10.43
N ASP A 183 -3.64 11.37 10.06
CA ASP A 183 -4.86 11.97 10.59
C ASP A 183 -5.50 12.96 9.59
N ASN A 184 -6.65 12.61 9.00
CA ASN A 184 -7.41 13.43 8.05
C ASN A 184 -8.88 12.95 7.99
N ALA A 185 -9.82 13.87 7.74
CA ALA A 185 -11.23 13.55 7.54
C ALA A 185 -11.52 12.77 6.24
N ASP A 186 -10.68 12.95 5.21
CA ASP A 186 -10.69 12.17 3.96
C ASP A 186 -9.26 11.72 3.59
N PRO A 187 -8.74 10.67 4.26
CA PRO A 187 -7.35 10.26 4.10
C PRO A 187 -7.07 9.66 2.73
N LEU A 188 -8.06 9.08 2.04
CA LEU A 188 -7.88 8.53 0.69
C LEU A 188 -7.78 9.64 -0.36
N ALA A 189 -8.62 10.68 -0.29
CA ALA A 189 -8.44 11.85 -1.16
C ALA A 189 -7.10 12.54 -0.91
N GLU A 190 -6.65 12.59 0.34
CA GLU A 190 -5.34 13.14 0.66
C GLU A 190 -4.19 12.27 0.14
N LEU A 191 -4.31 10.93 0.13
CA LEU A 191 -3.34 10.05 -0.53
C LEU A 191 -3.29 10.29 -2.04
N GLU A 192 -4.44 10.44 -2.71
CA GLU A 192 -4.49 10.78 -4.14
C GLU A 192 -3.77 12.10 -4.42
N ARG A 193 -3.98 13.12 -3.57
CA ARG A 193 -3.25 14.39 -3.65
C ARG A 193 -1.75 14.19 -3.44
N LEU A 194 -1.33 13.42 -2.43
CA LEU A 194 0.09 13.15 -2.16
C LEU A 194 0.75 12.37 -3.29
N TYR A 195 0.03 11.45 -3.95
CA TYR A 195 0.51 10.78 -5.15
C TYR A 195 0.70 11.77 -6.31
N ALA A 196 -0.23 12.70 -6.51
CA ALA A 196 -0.06 13.78 -7.49
C ALA A 196 1.16 14.67 -7.17
N VAL A 197 1.40 15.00 -5.90
CA VAL A 197 2.64 15.69 -5.47
C VAL A 197 3.88 14.86 -5.79
N ALA A 198 3.82 13.55 -5.54
CA ALA A 198 4.95 12.67 -5.80
C ALA A 198 5.30 12.65 -7.31
N GLN A 199 4.30 12.66 -8.19
CA GLN A 199 4.46 12.71 -9.64
C GLN A 199 5.13 13.99 -10.14
N GLU A 200 5.05 15.11 -9.41
CA GLU A 200 5.66 16.37 -9.85
C GLU A 200 7.21 16.31 -9.79
N ARG A 201 7.77 15.60 -8.81
CA ARG A 201 9.23 15.59 -8.59
C ARG A 201 9.75 14.30 -7.98
N TYR A 202 9.12 13.83 -6.91
CA TYR A 202 9.66 12.73 -6.11
C TYR A 202 9.86 11.44 -6.91
N LEU A 203 8.89 11.05 -7.74
CA LEU A 203 9.01 9.81 -8.53
C LEU A 203 10.18 9.87 -9.51
N HIS A 204 10.50 11.06 -10.04
CA HIS A 204 11.67 11.24 -10.90
C HIS A 204 12.98 11.11 -10.12
N VAL A 205 13.04 11.66 -8.90
CA VAL A 205 14.19 11.48 -8.01
C VAL A 205 14.32 10.03 -7.56
N ALA A 206 13.21 9.33 -7.31
CA ALA A 206 13.22 7.92 -6.92
C ALA A 206 13.93 7.02 -7.95
N GLU A 207 13.81 7.32 -9.25
CA GLU A 207 14.53 6.60 -10.33
C GLU A 207 16.05 6.79 -10.29
N THR A 208 16.55 7.73 -9.49
CA THR A 208 17.98 8.09 -9.41
C THR A 208 18.64 7.64 -8.11
N MET A 209 17.86 7.06 -7.20
CA MET A 209 18.35 6.64 -5.89
C MET A 209 19.33 5.47 -5.98
N PRO A 210 20.26 5.35 -5.01
CA PRO A 210 21.16 4.21 -4.90
C PRO A 210 20.46 2.86 -4.85
N THR A 211 20.97 1.90 -5.62
CA THR A 211 20.52 0.51 -5.58
C THR A 211 21.59 -0.38 -4.97
N ARG A 212 21.25 -1.65 -4.67
CA ARG A 212 22.25 -2.65 -4.29
C ARG A 212 23.34 -2.84 -5.35
N GLN A 213 22.99 -2.68 -6.63
CA GLN A 213 23.90 -2.84 -7.77
C GLN A 213 24.66 -1.55 -8.10
N ASN A 214 24.09 -0.39 -7.78
CA ASN A 214 24.72 0.91 -7.92
C ASN A 214 24.56 1.74 -6.63
N PRO A 215 25.44 1.55 -5.64
CA PRO A 215 25.35 2.24 -4.34
C PRO A 215 25.55 3.75 -4.41
N SER A 216 26.05 4.28 -5.53
CA SER A 216 26.19 5.72 -5.73
C SER A 216 24.90 6.37 -6.26
N GLY A 217 23.98 5.57 -6.80
CA GLY A 217 22.85 6.10 -7.57
C GLY A 217 23.34 6.96 -8.74
N MET A 218 22.56 7.96 -9.12
CA MET A 218 22.97 8.95 -10.10
C MET A 218 23.75 10.08 -9.43
N ILE A 219 25.03 10.22 -9.78
CA ILE A 219 25.93 11.23 -9.19
C ILE A 219 25.86 12.59 -9.87
N ASP A 220 25.47 12.62 -11.14
CA ASP A 220 25.26 13.85 -11.92
C ASP A 220 23.76 14.11 -12.07
N ARG A 221 23.28 15.19 -11.46
CA ARG A 221 21.86 15.50 -11.39
C ARG A 221 21.33 16.33 -12.55
N ARG A 222 22.18 16.77 -13.47
CA ARG A 222 21.77 17.69 -14.54
C ARG A 222 20.61 17.15 -15.37
N GLU A 223 20.70 15.89 -15.80
CA GLU A 223 19.67 15.26 -16.63
C GLU A 223 18.31 15.17 -15.91
N ILE A 224 18.30 14.80 -14.60
CA ILE A 224 17.04 14.71 -13.87
C ILE A 224 16.46 16.08 -13.54
N ASP A 225 17.31 17.05 -13.20
CA ASP A 225 16.87 18.41 -12.88
C ASP A 225 16.30 19.09 -14.14
N GLU A 226 16.90 18.90 -15.33
CA GLU A 226 16.38 19.37 -16.61
C GLU A 226 15.02 18.71 -16.94
N LYS A 227 14.90 17.39 -16.75
CA LYS A 227 13.64 16.66 -16.96
C LYS A 227 12.53 17.17 -16.04
N ILE A 228 12.82 17.34 -14.75
CA ILE A 228 11.85 17.86 -13.78
C ILE A 228 11.41 19.28 -14.17
N ALA A 229 12.36 20.15 -14.52
CA ALA A 229 12.05 21.52 -14.96
C ALA A 229 11.15 21.53 -16.21
N ALA A 230 11.41 20.65 -17.19
CA ALA A 230 10.58 20.53 -18.38
C ALA A 230 9.15 20.06 -18.07
N LEU A 231 8.99 19.08 -17.16
CA LEU A 231 7.69 18.59 -16.72
C LEU A 231 6.92 19.64 -15.91
N GLU A 232 7.61 20.39 -15.07
CA GLU A 232 7.02 21.52 -14.34
C GLU A 232 6.56 22.63 -15.30
N ALA A 233 7.39 23.03 -16.26
CA ALA A 233 7.03 24.01 -17.27
C ALA A 233 5.81 23.56 -18.09
N LYS A 234 5.76 22.29 -18.50
CA LYS A 234 4.62 21.70 -19.19
C LYS A 234 3.34 21.78 -18.33
N ARG A 235 3.43 21.37 -17.06
CA ARG A 235 2.30 21.43 -16.10
C ARG A 235 1.77 22.87 -15.97
N VAL A 236 2.66 23.85 -15.85
CA VAL A 236 2.30 25.28 -15.77
C VAL A 236 1.65 25.77 -17.06
N ALA A 237 2.20 25.41 -18.22
CA ALA A 237 1.65 25.79 -19.54
C ALA A 237 0.23 25.22 -19.77
N GLU A 238 -0.06 24.05 -19.19
CA GLU A 238 -1.40 23.43 -19.18
C GLU A 238 -2.36 24.07 -18.16
N GLY A 239 -1.92 25.09 -17.42
CA GLY A 239 -2.73 25.74 -16.37
C GLY A 239 -3.01 24.84 -15.16
N ARG A 240 -2.26 23.75 -14.99
CA ARG A 240 -2.43 22.80 -13.88
C ARG A 240 -1.66 23.29 -12.65
N PRO A 241 -2.33 23.72 -11.56
CA PRO A 241 -1.66 24.11 -10.33
C PRO A 241 -0.93 22.93 -9.69
N SER A 242 0.00 23.20 -8.77
CA SER A 242 0.68 22.13 -8.03
C SER A 242 -0.32 21.51 -7.05
N ALA A 243 -0.29 20.19 -6.91
CA ALA A 243 -1.03 19.50 -5.87
C ALA A 243 -0.41 19.72 -4.48
N SER A 244 0.83 20.23 -4.42
CA SER A 244 1.55 20.49 -3.19
C SER A 244 1.02 21.74 -2.52
N ARG A 245 0.60 21.61 -1.25
CA ARG A 245 0.22 22.74 -0.41
C ARG A 245 1.42 23.60 0.04
N ALA A 246 2.64 23.09 -0.15
CA ALA A 246 3.87 23.81 0.20
C ALA A 246 4.45 24.61 -0.98
N THR A 247 3.99 24.33 -2.20
CA THR A 247 4.37 25.09 -3.39
C THR A 247 3.45 26.31 -3.46
N MET A 248 3.96 27.51 -3.19
CA MET A 248 3.16 28.71 -3.35
C MET A 248 2.71 28.82 -4.81
N ALA A 249 1.42 29.07 -5.04
CA ALA A 249 0.99 29.61 -6.33
C ALA A 249 1.80 30.89 -6.55
N ALA A 250 2.50 31.00 -7.68
CA ALA A 250 3.13 32.25 -8.04
C ALA A 250 2.04 33.32 -7.98
N LEU A 251 2.17 34.26 -7.05
CA LEU A 251 1.28 35.42 -6.95
C LEU A 251 1.36 36.11 -8.31
N SER A 252 0.27 36.04 -9.07
CA SER A 252 0.07 36.74 -10.34
C SER A 252 0.03 38.24 -10.13
#